data_AF-A0A135Z8N4-F1
#
_entry.id   AF-A0A135Z8N4-F1
#
_cell.length_a   1.000
_cell.length_b   1.000
_cell.length_c   1.000
_cell.angle_alpha   90.00
_cell.angle_beta   90.00
_cell.angle_gamma   90.00
#
_symmetry.space_group_name_H-M   'P 1'
#
loop_
_entity.id
_entity.type
_entity.pdbx_description
1 polymer ?
#
loop_
_entity_poly.entity_id
_entity_poly.type
_entity_poly.pdbx_seq_one_letter_code
_entity_poly.pdbx_strand_id
1 'polypeptide(L)'
;MTYNTKTIYPAQEDRDGRKFTTTKQTDIAVELKKNEVLKLYNSYREADYSVNVSFQPPLATKSTDEKEGNDDKDDKAEVVSLVSPFDVAKRLAKQGIEYRASLKIKSKGAYEDMKDVMKLVEAEGYEYNVNVTLKVNDETTTNINDPLSWTDEDNVFKVSPKTSTDDAEKLHQLYDTLNDKGYEVEITIKPKAPKSTDMDSENETFATQLSAYPDGTLVTFRLSDEKV
;
A
#
# COMPACT_ATOMS: atom_id res chain seq x y z
N MET A 1 4.43 -21.65 8.37
CA MET A 1 3.99 -20.28 8.03
C MET A 1 3.80 -19.50 9.30
N THR A 2 4.58 -18.46 9.40
CA THR A 2 4.56 -17.43 10.42
C THR A 2 4.20 -16.09 9.77
N TYR A 3 3.69 -15.16 10.58
CA TYR A 3 3.21 -13.87 10.14
C TYR A 3 3.65 -12.82 11.15
N ASN A 4 3.91 -11.62 10.67
CA ASN A 4 4.07 -10.46 11.53
C ASN A 4 2.72 -9.75 11.58
N THR A 5 2.34 -9.21 12.74
CA THR A 5 1.11 -8.42 12.87
C THR A 5 1.43 -7.02 13.35
N LYS A 6 0.65 -6.07 12.86
CA LYS A 6 0.66 -4.68 13.32
C LYS A 6 -0.78 -4.28 13.64
N THR A 7 -1.08 -4.00 14.90
CA THR A 7 -2.40 -3.56 15.32
C THR A 7 -2.36 -2.06 15.58
N ILE A 8 -3.26 -1.32 14.92
CA ILE A 8 -3.43 0.12 15.08
C ILE A 8 -4.78 0.33 15.78
N TYR A 9 -4.74 0.83 17.00
CA TYR A 9 -5.92 1.09 17.82
C TYR A 9 -6.59 2.43 17.44
N PRO A 10 -7.89 2.58 17.71
CA PRO A 10 -8.54 3.89 17.61
C PRO A 10 -7.82 4.91 18.49
N ALA A 11 -7.81 6.16 18.05
CA ALA A 11 -7.17 7.22 18.80
C ALA A 11 -8.01 7.54 20.04
N GLN A 12 -7.37 7.58 21.20
CA GLN A 12 -8.03 7.99 22.44
C GLN A 12 -7.93 9.49 22.60
N GLU A 13 -9.06 10.15 22.79
CA GLU A 13 -9.12 11.59 23.03
C GLU A 13 -9.43 11.87 24.51
N ASP A 14 -8.48 12.51 25.18
CA ASP A 14 -8.65 12.97 26.55
C ASP A 14 -8.74 14.49 26.59
N ARG A 15 -9.70 15.00 27.36
CA ARG A 15 -9.87 16.42 27.60
C ARG A 15 -9.57 16.76 29.05
N ASP A 16 -8.55 17.60 29.25
CA ASP A 16 -8.26 18.23 30.53
C ASP A 16 -8.44 19.75 30.41
N GLY A 17 -9.57 20.26 30.92
CA GLY A 17 -9.97 21.66 30.81
C GLY A 17 -10.13 22.15 29.36
N ARG A 18 -9.17 22.95 28.89
CA ARG A 18 -9.11 23.49 27.51
C ARG A 18 -8.11 22.76 26.60
N LYS A 19 -7.39 21.76 27.11
CA LYS A 19 -6.45 20.96 26.32
C LYS A 19 -7.12 19.68 25.86
N PHE A 20 -6.92 19.35 24.59
CA PHE A 20 -7.26 18.08 23.98
C PHE A 20 -5.96 17.32 23.73
N THR A 21 -5.90 16.08 24.18
CA THR A 21 -4.77 15.17 23.95
C THR A 21 -5.28 13.98 23.17
N THR A 22 -4.61 13.66 22.06
CA THR A 22 -4.94 12.48 21.24
C THR A 22 -3.80 11.48 21.36
N THR A 23 -4.08 10.30 21.89
CA THR A 23 -3.10 9.21 22.04
C THR A 23 -3.35 8.15 20.98
N LYS A 24 -2.29 7.72 20.29
CA LYS A 24 -2.34 6.63 19.29
C LYS A 24 -1.51 5.46 19.79
N GLN A 25 -2.12 4.28 19.87
CA GLN A 25 -1.43 3.04 20.22
C GLN A 25 -1.21 2.17 18.98
N THR A 26 -0.04 1.54 18.90
CA THR A 26 0.28 0.56 17.86
C THR A 26 1.08 -0.57 18.47
N ASP A 27 0.58 -1.80 18.30
CA ASP A 27 1.22 -3.01 18.79
C ASP A 27 1.80 -3.79 17.61
N ILE A 28 2.98 -4.36 17.79
CA ILE A 28 3.66 -5.18 16.78
C ILE A 28 3.98 -6.52 17.41
N ALA A 29 3.54 -7.60 16.77
CA ALA A 29 3.95 -8.95 17.12
C ALA A 29 4.62 -9.60 15.90
N VAL A 30 5.62 -10.42 16.13
CA VAL A 30 6.43 -11.04 15.08
C VAL A 30 6.35 -12.56 15.19
N GLU A 31 6.56 -13.24 14.05
CA GLU A 31 6.66 -14.69 13.96
C GLU A 31 5.44 -15.48 14.49
N LEU A 32 4.24 -14.88 14.45
CA LEU A 32 3.00 -15.51 14.89
C LEU A 32 2.57 -16.63 13.93
N LYS A 33 2.19 -17.78 14.47
CA LYS A 33 1.60 -18.87 13.67
C LYS A 33 0.21 -18.48 13.19
N LYS A 34 -0.25 -19.11 12.10
CA LYS A 34 -1.60 -18.90 11.55
C LYS A 34 -2.70 -18.89 12.63
N ASN A 35 -2.71 -19.88 13.52
CA ASN A 35 -3.74 -19.99 14.56
C ASN A 35 -3.67 -18.86 15.59
N GLU A 36 -2.50 -18.28 15.84
CA GLU A 36 -2.32 -17.16 16.77
C GLU A 36 -2.84 -15.87 16.13
N VAL A 37 -2.59 -15.65 14.84
CA VAL A 37 -3.17 -14.54 14.07
C VAL A 37 -4.70 -14.63 14.02
N LEU A 38 -5.25 -15.84 13.86
CA LEU A 38 -6.70 -16.08 13.89
C LEU A 38 -7.30 -15.78 15.27
N LYS A 39 -6.66 -16.26 16.35
CA LYS A 39 -7.09 -15.94 17.72
C LYS A 39 -7.04 -14.44 17.99
N LEU A 40 -6.01 -13.75 17.51
CA LEU A 40 -5.87 -12.32 17.66
C LEU A 40 -6.99 -11.57 16.94
N TYR A 41 -7.27 -11.93 15.68
CA TYR A 41 -8.39 -11.38 14.92
C TYR A 41 -9.73 -11.57 15.65
N ASN A 42 -10.00 -12.78 16.16
CA ASN A 42 -11.22 -13.07 16.90
C ASN A 42 -11.32 -12.26 18.20
N SER A 43 -10.21 -12.13 18.95
CA SER A 43 -10.19 -11.36 20.20
C SER A 43 -10.54 -9.88 19.99
N TYR A 44 -10.17 -9.28 18.86
CA TYR A 44 -10.57 -7.91 18.54
C TYR A 44 -12.07 -7.79 18.26
N ARG A 45 -12.65 -8.80 17.60
CA ARG A 45 -14.09 -8.81 17.33
C ARG A 45 -14.93 -9.11 18.57
N GLU A 46 -14.45 -9.98 19.45
CA GLU A 46 -15.06 -10.23 20.77
C GLU A 46 -15.01 -8.99 21.68
N ALA A 47 -14.07 -8.08 21.40
CA ALA A 47 -13.96 -6.77 22.07
C ALA A 47 -14.73 -5.65 21.35
N ASP A 48 -15.68 -5.99 20.46
CA ASP A 48 -16.54 -5.05 19.72
C ASP A 48 -15.77 -4.01 18.88
N TYR A 49 -14.59 -4.39 18.36
CA TYR A 49 -13.90 -3.59 17.35
C TYR A 49 -14.38 -3.96 15.95
N SER A 50 -14.62 -2.93 15.13
CA SER A 50 -14.63 -3.09 13.69
C SER A 50 -13.19 -3.21 13.18
N VAL A 51 -12.86 -4.34 12.55
CA VAL A 51 -11.50 -4.69 12.14
C VAL A 51 -11.30 -4.54 10.64
N ASN A 52 -10.47 -3.59 10.22
CA ASN A 52 -9.98 -3.51 8.84
C ASN A 52 -8.65 -4.25 8.70
N VAL A 53 -8.59 -5.26 7.84
CA VAL A 53 -7.36 -6.03 7.61
C VAL A 53 -6.72 -5.67 6.28
N SER A 54 -5.40 -5.50 6.30
CA SER A 54 -4.58 -5.39 5.10
C SER A 54 -3.34 -6.27 5.20
N PHE A 55 -2.93 -6.84 4.08
CA PHE A 55 -1.80 -7.76 4.00
C PHE A 55 -0.69 -7.15 3.17
N GLN A 56 0.54 -7.25 3.65
CA GLN A 56 1.74 -6.85 2.93
C GLN A 56 2.70 -8.04 2.89
N PRO A 57 2.88 -8.67 1.72
CA PRO A 57 3.86 -9.75 1.55
C PRO A 57 5.27 -9.30 1.96
N PRO A 58 6.13 -10.24 2.41
CA PRO A 58 7.51 -9.91 2.77
C PRO A 58 8.28 -9.44 1.55
N LEU A 59 9.17 -8.47 1.77
CA LEU A 59 10.08 -7.95 0.77
C LEU A 59 11.41 -8.68 0.86
N ALA A 60 12.01 -9.00 -0.28
CA ALA A 60 13.40 -9.40 -0.41
C ALA A 60 14.22 -8.26 -0.99
N THR A 61 15.44 -8.07 -0.51
CA THR A 61 16.46 -7.31 -1.22
C THR A 61 17.07 -8.22 -2.28
N LYS A 62 16.92 -7.89 -3.56
CA LYS A 62 17.82 -8.43 -4.58
C LYS A 62 19.12 -7.65 -4.47
N SER A 63 20.16 -8.30 -3.94
CA SER A 63 21.52 -7.85 -4.20
C SER A 63 21.83 -8.14 -5.66
N THR A 64 22.18 -7.12 -6.43
CA THR A 64 22.65 -7.27 -7.81
C THR A 64 24.09 -7.76 -7.82
N ASP A 65 24.36 -8.91 -7.20
CA ASP A 65 25.69 -9.52 -7.28
C ASP A 65 25.76 -10.35 -8.56
N GLU A 66 26.41 -9.75 -9.57
CA GLU A 66 27.32 -10.36 -10.56
C GLU A 66 27.28 -9.59 -11.89
N LYS A 67 27.87 -8.39 -11.90
CA LYS A 67 28.67 -7.96 -13.04
C LYS A 67 30.01 -7.45 -12.53
N GLU A 68 31.03 -8.31 -12.62
CA GLU A 68 32.42 -7.86 -12.60
C GLU A 68 32.59 -6.80 -13.70
N GLY A 69 32.90 -5.56 -13.29
CA GLY A 69 33.41 -4.55 -14.21
C GLY A 69 32.85 -3.14 -14.03
N ASN A 70 33.51 -2.40 -13.15
CA ASN A 70 33.84 -0.97 -13.26
C ASN A 70 32.82 0.11 -12.85
N ASP A 71 33.24 0.86 -11.82
CA ASP A 71 33.05 2.27 -11.44
C ASP A 71 31.65 2.89 -11.30
N ASP A 72 31.42 3.41 -10.08
CA ASP A 72 30.60 4.57 -9.71
C ASP A 72 29.15 4.61 -10.21
N LYS A 73 28.27 3.82 -9.59
CA LYS A 73 26.85 4.19 -9.41
C LYS A 73 26.34 3.72 -8.06
N ASP A 74 25.60 4.60 -7.37
CA ASP A 74 24.86 4.30 -6.13
C ASP A 74 24.08 2.98 -6.27
N ASP A 75 24.58 1.91 -5.64
CA ASP A 75 23.92 0.61 -5.54
C ASP A 75 22.66 0.73 -4.68
N LYS A 76 21.56 1.18 -5.29
CA LYS A 76 20.23 1.08 -4.70
C LYS A 76 19.80 -0.38 -4.75
N ALA A 77 20.00 -1.11 -3.64
CA ALA A 77 19.45 -2.45 -3.47
C ALA A 77 17.95 -2.46 -3.80
N GLU A 78 17.56 -3.24 -4.81
CA GLU A 78 16.18 -3.33 -5.25
C GLU A 78 15.39 -4.18 -4.25
N VAL A 79 14.44 -3.56 -3.55
CA VAL A 79 13.57 -4.24 -2.59
C VAL A 79 12.36 -4.79 -3.35
N VAL A 80 12.39 -6.08 -3.69
CA VAL A 80 11.36 -6.79 -4.47
C VAL A 80 10.56 -7.70 -3.56
N SER A 81 9.22 -7.67 -3.64
CA SER A 81 8.37 -8.64 -2.93
C SER A 81 8.76 -10.09 -3.25
N LEU A 82 8.89 -10.95 -2.23
CA LEU A 82 9.20 -12.38 -2.39
C LEU A 82 8.12 -13.14 -3.17
N VAL A 83 6.91 -12.59 -3.22
CA VAL A 83 5.81 -13.11 -4.03
C VAL A 83 5.19 -11.97 -4.82
N SER A 84 5.01 -12.19 -6.12
CA SER A 84 4.37 -11.22 -6.99
C SER A 84 2.94 -10.93 -6.51
N PRO A 85 2.50 -9.65 -6.43
CA PRO A 85 1.12 -9.31 -6.13
C PRO A 85 0.11 -10.00 -7.06
N PHE A 86 0.49 -10.25 -8.33
CA PHE A 86 -0.33 -10.99 -9.29
C PHE A 86 -0.48 -12.47 -8.91
N ASP A 87 0.53 -13.09 -8.30
CA ASP A 87 0.43 -14.47 -7.80
C ASP A 87 -0.51 -14.57 -6.60
N VAL A 88 -0.48 -13.57 -5.70
CA VAL A 88 -1.45 -13.48 -4.59
C VAL A 88 -2.87 -13.34 -5.14
N ALA A 89 -3.08 -12.48 -6.13
CA ALA A 89 -4.37 -12.32 -6.80
C ALA A 89 -4.87 -13.63 -7.43
N LYS A 90 -3.99 -14.38 -8.11
CA LYS A 90 -4.29 -15.71 -8.66
C LYS A 90 -4.68 -16.72 -7.58
N ARG A 91 -3.98 -16.72 -6.44
CA ARG A 91 -4.30 -17.62 -5.30
C ARG A 91 -5.65 -17.29 -4.69
N LEU A 92 -5.95 -16.01 -4.48
CA LEU A 92 -7.26 -15.56 -3.98
C LEU A 92 -8.39 -15.95 -4.95
N ALA A 93 -8.21 -15.72 -6.25
CA ALA A 93 -9.18 -16.12 -7.28
C ALA A 93 -9.43 -17.64 -7.29
N LYS A 94 -8.38 -18.46 -7.19
CA LYS A 94 -8.50 -19.92 -7.09
C LYS A 94 -9.27 -20.40 -5.85
N GLN A 95 -9.21 -19.62 -4.77
CA GLN A 95 -9.95 -19.88 -3.53
C GLN A 95 -11.37 -19.28 -3.55
N GLY A 96 -11.80 -18.69 -4.67
CA GLY A 96 -13.12 -18.05 -4.79
C GLY A 96 -13.25 -16.75 -4.00
N ILE A 97 -12.13 -16.15 -3.56
CA ILE A 97 -12.14 -14.90 -2.80
C ILE A 97 -12.16 -13.73 -3.78
N GLU A 98 -13.24 -12.96 -3.76
CA GLU A 98 -13.29 -11.68 -4.48
C GLU A 98 -12.26 -10.70 -3.89
N TYR A 99 -11.57 -9.96 -4.74
CA TYR A 99 -10.60 -8.94 -4.34
C TYR A 99 -10.73 -7.69 -5.23
N ARG A 100 -10.04 -6.64 -4.82
CA ARG A 100 -9.81 -5.43 -5.61
C ARG A 100 -8.32 -5.15 -5.66
N ALA A 101 -7.78 -5.05 -6.87
CA ALA A 101 -6.40 -4.65 -7.15
C ALA A 101 -6.33 -3.16 -7.47
N SER A 102 -5.24 -2.52 -7.04
CA SER A 102 -4.93 -1.14 -7.39
C SER A 102 -3.43 -0.93 -7.56
N LEU A 103 -3.04 -0.06 -8.48
CA LEU A 103 -1.67 0.34 -8.75
C LEU A 103 -1.40 1.74 -8.18
N LYS A 104 -0.32 1.89 -7.43
CA LYS A 104 0.12 3.16 -6.87
C LYS A 104 1.55 3.47 -7.28
N ILE A 105 1.75 4.66 -7.84
CA ILE A 105 3.08 5.19 -8.14
C ILE A 105 3.62 5.89 -6.88
N LYS A 106 4.81 5.48 -6.43
CA LYS A 106 5.51 6.03 -5.26
C LYS A 106 6.47 7.14 -5.65
N SER A 107 7.04 7.04 -6.85
CA SER A 107 7.87 8.09 -7.43
C SER A 107 7.18 9.45 -7.41
N LYS A 108 7.98 10.47 -7.10
CA LYS A 108 7.65 11.88 -7.13
C LYS A 108 8.88 12.61 -7.68
N GLY A 109 8.69 13.70 -8.40
CA GLY A 109 9.80 14.38 -9.06
C GLY A 109 9.41 15.71 -9.68
N ALA A 110 10.27 16.23 -10.55
CA ALA A 110 10.01 17.44 -11.30
C ALA A 110 8.86 17.23 -12.30
N TYR A 111 8.37 18.34 -12.86
CA TYR A 111 7.28 18.31 -13.84
C TYR A 111 7.61 17.43 -15.06
N GLU A 112 8.79 17.60 -15.67
CA GLU A 112 9.14 16.88 -16.90
C GLU A 112 9.25 15.37 -16.69
N ASP A 113 9.79 14.91 -15.56
CA ASP A 113 9.82 13.48 -15.23
C ASP A 113 8.39 12.92 -15.07
N MET A 114 7.55 13.63 -14.32
CA MET A 114 6.19 13.18 -14.03
C MET A 114 5.26 13.31 -15.24
N LYS A 115 5.55 14.19 -16.18
CA LYS A 115 4.83 14.33 -17.45
C LYS A 115 4.92 13.07 -18.30
N ASP A 116 6.08 12.40 -18.30
CA ASP A 116 6.21 11.10 -18.97
C ASP A 116 5.39 10.01 -18.26
N VAL A 117 5.33 10.03 -16.93
CA VAL A 117 4.42 9.16 -16.17
C VAL A 117 2.96 9.41 -16.55
N MET A 118 2.54 10.67 -16.66
CA MET A 118 1.16 11.03 -17.07
C MET A 118 0.83 10.44 -18.45
N LYS A 119 1.70 10.60 -19.45
CA LYS A 119 1.49 10.04 -20.79
C LYS A 119 1.34 8.52 -20.78
N LEU A 120 2.12 7.82 -19.94
CA LEU A 120 2.03 6.36 -19.83
C LEU A 120 0.70 5.93 -19.24
N VAL A 121 0.24 6.61 -18.20
CA VAL A 121 -1.06 6.35 -17.58
C VAL A 121 -2.21 6.63 -18.56
N GLU A 122 -2.12 7.72 -19.32
CA GLU A 122 -3.11 8.10 -20.35
C GLU A 122 -3.14 7.11 -21.52
N ALA A 123 -1.98 6.62 -21.96
CA ALA A 123 -1.89 5.65 -23.05
C ALA A 123 -2.62 4.33 -22.72
N GLU A 124 -2.63 3.95 -21.45
CA GLU A 124 -3.36 2.78 -20.93
C GLU A 124 -4.83 3.10 -20.60
N GLY A 125 -5.29 4.33 -20.84
CA GLY A 125 -6.68 4.74 -20.68
C GLY A 125 -7.13 4.99 -19.23
N TYR A 126 -6.21 5.15 -18.29
CA TYR A 126 -6.55 5.42 -16.89
C TYR A 126 -6.67 6.92 -16.60
N GLU A 127 -7.69 7.30 -15.83
CA GLU A 127 -7.72 8.61 -15.19
C GLU A 127 -6.62 8.72 -14.13
N TYR A 128 -6.16 9.94 -13.85
CA TYR A 128 -5.18 10.20 -12.78
C TYR A 128 -5.41 11.55 -12.12
N ASN A 129 -4.87 11.68 -10.91
CA ASN A 129 -4.75 12.95 -10.21
C ASN A 129 -3.28 13.35 -10.15
N VAL A 130 -3.00 14.64 -10.32
CA VAL A 130 -1.67 15.21 -10.10
C VAL A 130 -1.71 16.04 -8.82
N ASN A 131 -0.85 15.69 -7.87
CA ASN A 131 -0.64 16.48 -6.66
C ASN A 131 0.67 17.24 -6.82
N VAL A 132 0.64 18.56 -6.62
CA VAL A 132 1.81 19.43 -6.70
C VAL A 132 2.09 19.97 -5.30
N THR A 133 3.32 19.79 -4.83
CA THR A 133 3.81 20.44 -3.62
C THR A 133 4.69 21.61 -4.04
N LEU A 134 4.17 22.81 -3.88
CA LEU A 134 4.87 24.05 -4.19
C LEU A 134 5.77 24.44 -3.03
N LYS A 135 7.04 24.72 -3.30
CA LYS A 135 7.98 25.27 -2.32
C LYS A 135 8.04 26.78 -2.52
N VAL A 136 7.44 27.53 -1.58
CA VAL A 136 7.39 28.99 -1.63
C VAL A 136 8.20 29.55 -0.47
N ASN A 137 9.32 30.20 -0.78
CA ASN A 137 10.15 30.96 0.14
C ASN A 137 10.72 32.21 -0.57
N ASP A 138 11.44 33.05 0.17
CA ASP A 138 12.01 34.30 -0.37
C ASP A 138 13.05 34.08 -1.50
N GLU A 139 13.54 32.85 -1.67
CA GLU A 139 14.59 32.48 -2.64
C GLU A 139 14.01 31.78 -3.89
N THR A 140 12.77 31.30 -3.84
CA THR A 140 12.12 30.58 -4.95
C THR A 140 11.37 31.52 -5.88
N THR A 141 11.37 31.21 -7.17
CA THR A 141 10.60 31.92 -8.21
C THR A 141 9.12 31.56 -8.25
N THR A 142 8.70 30.59 -7.43
CA THR A 142 7.33 30.07 -7.42
C THR A 142 6.34 31.10 -6.89
N ASN A 143 5.33 31.42 -7.69
CA ASN A 143 4.26 32.35 -7.40
C ASN A 143 2.91 31.64 -7.45
N ILE A 144 2.18 31.63 -6.33
CA ILE A 144 0.87 30.97 -6.24
C ILE A 144 -0.19 31.56 -7.17
N ASN A 145 -0.03 32.83 -7.57
CA ASN A 145 -0.95 33.50 -8.48
C ASN A 145 -0.56 33.34 -9.96
N ASP A 146 0.60 32.75 -10.24
CA ASP A 146 1.07 32.47 -11.59
C ASP A 146 1.27 30.96 -11.79
N PRO A 147 0.30 30.25 -12.37
CA PRO A 147 0.39 28.82 -12.62
C PRO A 147 1.59 28.38 -13.47
N LEU A 148 2.18 29.28 -14.29
CA LEU A 148 3.37 28.94 -15.09
C LEU A 148 4.61 28.74 -14.22
N SER A 149 4.67 29.38 -13.06
CA SER A 149 5.77 29.22 -12.10
C SER A 149 5.72 27.89 -11.33
N TRP A 150 4.63 27.11 -11.45
CA TRP A 150 4.46 25.88 -10.68
C TRP A 150 5.29 24.72 -11.22
N THR A 151 5.80 24.85 -12.45
CA THR A 151 6.65 23.84 -13.09
C THR A 151 8.14 24.03 -12.81
N ASP A 152 8.50 25.00 -11.97
CA ASP A 152 9.89 25.23 -11.54
C ASP A 152 10.51 23.97 -10.89
N GLU A 153 11.83 23.81 -11.01
CA GLU A 153 12.57 22.59 -10.60
C GLU A 153 12.42 22.24 -9.11
N ASP A 154 12.18 23.24 -8.26
CA ASP A 154 12.01 23.06 -6.81
C ASP A 154 10.66 22.42 -6.43
N ASN A 155 9.69 22.41 -7.35
CA ASN A 155 8.35 21.90 -7.07
C ASN A 155 8.26 20.39 -7.31
N VAL A 156 7.55 19.70 -6.41
CA VAL A 156 7.47 18.24 -6.43
C VAL A 156 6.10 17.80 -6.90
N PHE A 157 6.08 17.10 -8.03
CA PHE A 157 4.90 16.52 -8.66
C PHE A 157 4.75 15.05 -8.27
N LYS A 158 3.49 14.64 -8.07
CA LYS A 158 3.12 13.25 -7.81
C LYS A 158 1.89 12.86 -8.61
N VAL A 159 2.05 11.89 -9.50
CA VAL A 159 0.96 11.31 -10.30
C VAL A 159 0.32 10.15 -9.52
N SER A 160 -1.00 10.12 -9.48
CA SER A 160 -1.77 9.09 -8.78
C SER A 160 -2.87 8.55 -9.71
N PRO A 161 -2.60 7.44 -10.41
CA PRO A 161 -3.55 6.84 -11.33
C PRO A 161 -4.73 6.20 -10.59
N LYS A 162 -5.92 6.24 -11.19
CA LYS A 162 -7.17 5.67 -10.65
C LYS A 162 -7.37 4.26 -11.21
N THR A 163 -6.62 3.30 -10.69
CA THR A 163 -6.46 1.94 -11.24
C THR A 163 -7.18 0.86 -10.41
N SER A 164 -8.43 1.08 -10.02
CA SER A 164 -9.18 0.10 -9.23
C SER A 164 -9.86 -0.95 -10.13
N THR A 165 -9.48 -2.22 -10.00
CA THR A 165 -10.03 -3.34 -10.81
C THR A 165 -10.23 -4.59 -9.96
N ASP A 166 -11.16 -5.46 -10.37
CA ASP A 166 -11.41 -6.76 -9.75
C ASP A 166 -10.55 -7.89 -10.41
N ASP A 167 -9.77 -7.53 -11.44
CA ASP A 167 -8.81 -8.40 -12.12
C ASP A 167 -7.43 -7.72 -12.13
N ALA A 168 -6.48 -8.31 -11.41
CA ALA A 168 -5.12 -7.78 -11.28
C ALA A 168 -4.37 -7.77 -12.62
N GLU A 169 -4.63 -8.70 -13.54
CA GLU A 169 -3.88 -8.82 -14.82
C GLU A 169 -4.03 -7.55 -15.68
N LYS A 170 -5.14 -6.81 -15.54
CA LYS A 170 -5.34 -5.52 -16.23
C LYS A 170 -4.33 -4.44 -15.84
N LEU A 171 -3.67 -4.59 -14.70
CA LEU A 171 -2.66 -3.64 -14.21
C LEU A 171 -1.24 -4.05 -14.62
N HIS A 172 -1.04 -5.25 -15.17
CA HIS A 172 0.27 -5.82 -15.43
C HIS A 172 1.07 -4.99 -16.44
N GLN A 173 0.43 -4.60 -17.55
CA GLN A 173 1.07 -3.78 -18.59
C GLN A 173 1.54 -2.42 -18.08
N LEU A 174 0.68 -1.71 -17.34
CA LEU A 174 1.04 -0.42 -16.74
C LEU A 174 2.13 -0.57 -15.68
N TYR A 175 2.07 -1.65 -14.87
CA TYR A 175 3.08 -1.96 -13.87
C TYR A 175 4.46 -2.19 -14.49
N ASP A 176 4.56 -3.08 -15.47
CA ASP A 176 5.82 -3.39 -16.15
C ASP A 176 6.40 -2.15 -16.83
N THR A 177 5.57 -1.43 -17.59
CA THR A 177 6.01 -0.24 -18.33
C THR A 177 6.58 0.85 -17.43
N LEU A 178 5.98 1.05 -16.24
CA LEU A 178 6.47 2.02 -15.27
C LEU A 178 7.74 1.52 -14.56
N ASN A 179 7.79 0.23 -14.20
CA ASN A 179 8.93 -0.36 -13.52
C ASN A 179 10.17 -0.41 -14.43
N ASP A 180 9.99 -0.76 -15.71
CA ASP A 180 11.05 -0.78 -16.74
C ASP A 180 11.65 0.60 -16.97
N LYS A 181 10.88 1.66 -16.74
CA LYS A 181 11.35 3.05 -16.79
C LYS A 181 11.96 3.56 -15.48
N GLY A 182 12.08 2.70 -14.47
CA GLY A 182 12.71 3.01 -13.19
C GLY A 182 11.81 3.75 -12.20
N TYR A 183 10.49 3.77 -12.43
CA TYR A 183 9.55 4.32 -11.45
C TYR A 183 9.22 3.29 -10.38
N GLU A 184 9.20 3.72 -9.13
CA GLU A 184 8.78 2.89 -8.00
C GLU A 184 7.25 2.76 -8.02
N VAL A 185 6.76 1.55 -8.24
CA VAL A 185 5.34 1.22 -8.36
C VAL A 185 4.97 0.09 -7.41
N GLU A 186 3.80 0.21 -6.78
CA GLU A 186 3.26 -0.77 -5.86
C GLU A 186 1.89 -1.25 -6.34
N ILE A 187 1.71 -2.57 -6.47
CA ILE A 187 0.39 -3.20 -6.62
C ILE A 187 -0.12 -3.58 -5.24
N THR A 188 -1.31 -3.11 -4.88
CA THR A 188 -2.02 -3.51 -3.67
C THR A 188 -3.18 -4.42 -4.05
N ILE A 189 -3.24 -5.61 -3.43
CA ILE A 189 -4.36 -6.53 -3.53
C ILE A 189 -5.14 -6.47 -2.22
N LYS A 190 -6.41 -6.03 -2.29
CA LYS A 190 -7.30 -5.97 -1.14
C LYS A 190 -8.43 -6.97 -1.31
N PRO A 191 -8.46 -8.09 -0.56
CA PRO A 191 -9.62 -8.97 -0.50
C PRO A 191 -10.87 -8.17 -0.10
N LYS A 192 -12.02 -8.46 -0.72
CA LYS A 192 -13.29 -7.89 -0.28
C LYS A 192 -13.63 -8.49 1.08
N ALA A 193 -14.19 -7.65 1.96
CA ALA A 193 -14.73 -8.14 3.22
C ALA A 193 -15.86 -9.15 2.90
N PRO A 194 -15.99 -10.22 3.69
CA PRO A 194 -17.11 -11.16 3.54
C PRO A 194 -18.45 -10.39 3.60
N LYS A 195 -19.43 -10.84 2.80
CA LYS A 195 -20.81 -10.36 2.88
C LYS A 195 -21.41 -10.97 4.17
N SER A 196 -21.44 -10.21 5.25
CA SER A 196 -21.76 -10.69 6.60
C SER A 196 -23.22 -11.12 6.77
N THR A 197 -23.43 -12.33 7.30
CA THR A 197 -24.59 -12.64 8.16
C THR A 197 -24.21 -13.39 9.45
N ASP A 198 -23.06 -14.09 9.56
CA ASP A 198 -22.64 -14.79 10.79
C ASP A 198 -21.12 -14.85 11.01
N MET A 199 -20.70 -14.72 12.29
CA MET A 199 -19.31 -14.57 12.76
C MET A 199 -18.36 -15.71 12.34
N ASP A 200 -18.83 -16.97 12.35
CA ASP A 200 -18.03 -18.15 12.04
C ASP A 200 -17.62 -18.21 10.57
N SER A 201 -18.52 -17.82 9.66
CA SER A 201 -18.26 -17.76 8.22
C SER A 201 -17.17 -16.73 7.86
N GLU A 202 -17.08 -15.65 8.64
CA GLU A 202 -16.05 -14.63 8.47
C GLU A 202 -14.68 -15.09 8.99
N ASN A 203 -14.66 -15.90 10.05
CA ASN A 203 -13.43 -16.50 10.57
C ASN A 203 -12.83 -17.50 9.56
N GLU A 204 -13.67 -18.33 8.95
CA GLU A 204 -13.27 -19.22 7.85
C GLU A 204 -12.78 -18.43 6.63
N THR A 205 -13.46 -17.34 6.29
CA THR A 205 -13.07 -16.46 5.19
C THR A 205 -11.70 -15.81 5.46
N PHE A 206 -11.47 -15.26 6.65
CA PHE A 206 -10.19 -14.66 7.03
C PHE A 206 -9.08 -15.71 7.05
N ALA A 207 -9.34 -16.91 7.57
CA ALA A 207 -8.37 -18.01 7.57
C ALA A 207 -7.99 -18.47 6.16
N THR A 208 -8.94 -18.40 5.22
CA THR A 208 -8.70 -18.71 3.80
C THR A 208 -7.90 -17.59 3.14
N GLN A 209 -8.28 -16.32 3.36
CA GLN A 209 -7.52 -15.15 2.89
C GLN A 209 -6.07 -15.17 3.36
N LEU A 210 -5.83 -15.38 4.66
CA LEU A 210 -4.50 -15.44 5.25
C LEU A 210 -3.62 -16.55 4.62
N SER A 211 -4.23 -17.64 4.17
CA SER A 211 -3.52 -18.75 3.51
C SER A 211 -3.06 -18.45 2.09
N ALA A 212 -3.63 -17.45 1.42
CA ALA A 212 -3.19 -17.03 0.09
C ALA A 212 -1.82 -16.33 0.12
N TYR A 213 -1.45 -15.76 1.27
CA TYR A 213 -0.22 -15.00 1.47
C TYR A 213 0.93 -15.89 1.95
N PRO A 214 2.18 -15.58 1.54
CA PRO A 214 3.37 -16.34 1.94
C PRO A 214 3.77 -16.16 3.41
N ASP A 215 4.71 -16.99 3.86
CA ASP A 215 5.37 -16.87 5.17
C ASP A 215 6.03 -15.49 5.32
N GLY A 216 6.04 -14.91 6.52
CA GLY A 216 6.62 -13.59 6.80
C GLY A 216 5.74 -12.40 6.38
N THR A 217 4.53 -12.64 5.87
CA THR A 217 3.58 -11.57 5.52
C THR A 217 3.23 -10.74 6.76
N LEU A 218 3.24 -9.42 6.60
CA LEU A 218 2.75 -8.47 7.59
C LEU A 218 1.22 -8.31 7.46
N VAL A 219 0.50 -8.69 8.50
CA VAL A 219 -0.95 -8.51 8.63
C VAL A 219 -1.20 -7.27 9.49
N THR A 220 -1.71 -6.20 8.89
CA THR A 220 -2.08 -5.00 9.65
C THR A 220 -3.56 -5.05 10.00
N PHE A 221 -3.86 -5.02 11.30
CA PHE A 221 -5.19 -4.82 11.85
C PHE A 221 -5.36 -3.35 12.18
N ARG A 222 -6.27 -2.65 11.50
CA ARG A 222 -6.69 -1.31 11.90
C ARG A 222 -8.05 -1.42 12.57
N LEU A 223 -8.07 -1.14 13.86
CA LEU A 223 -9.26 -1.18 14.68
C LEU A 223 -9.94 0.18 14.66
N SER A 224 -11.26 0.15 14.63
CA SER A 224 -12.13 1.29 14.87
C SER A 224 -13.22 0.84 15.81
N ASP A 225 -13.66 1.72 16.69
CA ASP A 225 -14.81 1.44 17.55
C ASP A 225 -16.00 1.12 16.65
N GLU A 226 -16.66 -0.02 16.89
CA GLU A 226 -17.85 -0.43 16.15
C GLU A 226 -19.00 0.50 16.56
N LYS A 227 -19.09 1.66 15.88
CA LYS A 227 -20.12 2.70 15.98
C LYS A 227 -20.92 2.78 17.30
N VAL A 228 -20.73 3.90 18.00
CA VAL A 228 -21.87 4.68 18.52
C VAL A 228 -22.75 5.15 17.35
#